data_AF-A0A535Q2U1-F1
#
_entry.id   AF-A0A535Q2U1-F1
#
_cell.length_a   1.000
_cell.length_b   1.000
_cell.length_c   1.000
_cell.angle_alpha   90.00
_cell.angle_beta   90.00
_cell.angle_gamma   90.00
#
_symmetry.space_group_name_H-M   'P 1'
#
loop_
_entity.id
_entity.type
_entity.pdbx_description
1 polymer ?
#
loop_
_entity_poly.entity_id
_entity_poly.type
_entity_poly.pdbx_seq_one_letter_code
_entity_poly.pdbx_strand_id
1 'polypeptide(L)'
;MGCCIGGDRLRPDLVRPVIRRSALLHLLYWFAFAQGGVIAAVLIPVHVLVQGILGPLGMVPVVDRHYDTWVRVLGNPLVKLYLLVLIALPFFHFAHRLRYLLVDLGVPAAKGVPAQAVFYGGAVAITLVTIWVLLTTVPMSFG
;
A
#
# COMPACT_ATOMS: atom_id res chain seq x y z
N MET A 1 -52.23 -24.48 14.04
CA MET A 1 -50.82 -24.54 14.49
C MET A 1 -50.06 -23.38 13.85
N GLY A 2 -49.97 -22.24 14.54
CA GLY A 2 -49.15 -21.11 14.10
C GLY A 2 -47.78 -21.21 14.76
N CYS A 3 -46.74 -21.46 13.96
CA CYS A 3 -45.37 -21.40 14.43
C CYS A 3 -44.93 -19.93 14.42
N CYS A 4 -44.80 -19.34 15.60
CA CYS A 4 -44.18 -18.05 15.79
C CYS A 4 -42.69 -18.16 15.44
N ILE A 5 -42.31 -17.79 14.22
CA ILE A 5 -40.90 -17.50 13.91
C ILE A 5 -40.53 -16.24 14.69
N GLY A 6 -39.77 -16.44 15.76
CA GLY A 6 -39.18 -15.38 16.56
C GLY A 6 -38.23 -14.55 15.71
N GLY A 7 -38.74 -13.45 15.17
CA GLY A 7 -37.94 -12.42 14.51
C GLY A 7 -36.97 -11.81 15.50
N ASP A 8 -35.71 -12.21 15.34
CA ASP A 8 -34.48 -11.48 15.65
C ASP A 8 -34.65 -10.08 16.24
N ARG A 9 -34.58 -10.00 17.58
CA ARG A 9 -34.09 -8.79 18.24
C ARG A 9 -32.57 -8.73 18.06
N LEU A 10 -32.13 -8.41 16.83
CA LEU A 10 -30.79 -7.87 16.61
C LEU A 10 -30.67 -6.62 17.48
N ARG A 11 -29.91 -6.73 18.57
CA ARG A 11 -29.67 -5.66 19.55
C ARG A 11 -29.17 -4.40 18.83
N PRO A 12 -29.99 -3.34 18.69
CA PRO A 12 -29.64 -2.16 17.90
C PRO A 12 -28.36 -1.48 18.40
N ASP A 13 -28.11 -1.60 19.71
CA ASP A 13 -26.89 -1.18 20.43
C ASP A 13 -25.63 -1.90 19.93
N LEU A 14 -25.74 -3.17 19.50
CA LEU A 14 -24.61 -3.95 18.99
C LEU A 14 -24.41 -3.79 17.47
N VAL A 15 -25.49 -3.56 16.72
CA VAL A 15 -25.42 -3.48 15.24
C VAL A 15 -24.81 -2.16 14.76
N ARG A 16 -25.14 -1.04 15.41
CA ARG A 16 -24.60 0.30 15.08
C ARG A 16 -23.07 0.36 15.07
N PRO A 17 -22.34 -0.10 16.11
CA PRO A 17 -20.88 -0.06 16.11
C PRO A 17 -20.26 -1.00 15.06
N VAL A 18 -20.86 -2.16 14.78
CA VAL A 18 -20.38 -3.10 13.76
C VAL A 18 -20.46 -2.49 12.35
N ILE A 19 -21.62 -1.93 11.98
CA ILE A 19 -21.79 -1.26 10.67
C ILE A 19 -20.81 -0.10 10.52
N ARG A 20 -20.63 0.71 11.57
CA ARG A 20 -19.69 1.84 11.56
C ARG A 20 -18.25 1.39 11.33
N ARG A 21 -17.80 0.34 12.03
CA ARG A 21 -16.43 -0.19 11.89
C ARG A 21 -16.17 -0.70 10.48
N SER A 22 -17.10 -1.45 9.90
CA SER A 22 -16.98 -1.98 8.55
C SER A 22 -16.92 -0.86 7.50
N ALA A 23 -17.74 0.18 7.66
CA ALA A 23 -17.73 1.34 6.78
C ALA A 23 -16.39 2.10 6.83
N LEU A 24 -15.82 2.29 8.03
CA LEU A 24 -14.51 2.93 8.20
C LEU A 24 -13.39 2.11 7.55
N LEU A 25 -13.37 0.80 7.76
CA LEU A 25 -12.36 -0.07 7.15
C LEU A 25 -12.44 -0.05 5.63
N HIS A 26 -13.65 -0.13 5.08
CA HIS A 26 -13.86 -0.02 3.64
C HIS A 26 -13.34 1.32 3.09
N LEU A 27 -13.64 2.43 3.78
CA LEU A 27 -13.16 3.75 3.40
C LEU A 27 -11.63 3.84 3.43
N LEU A 28 -10.98 3.29 4.46
CA LEU A 28 -9.51 3.29 4.57
C LEU A 28 -8.86 2.51 3.42
N TYR A 29 -9.36 1.31 3.10
CA TYR A 29 -8.84 0.52 1.98
C TYR A 29 -9.02 1.24 0.64
N TRP A 30 -10.17 1.86 0.44
CA TRP A 30 -10.48 2.56 -0.79
C TRP A 30 -9.63 3.84 -0.93
N PHE A 31 -9.44 4.58 0.15
CA PHE A 31 -8.57 5.76 0.19
C PHE A 31 -7.12 5.39 -0.12
N ALA A 32 -6.57 4.36 0.53
CA ALA A 32 -5.22 3.88 0.28
C ALA A 32 -5.03 3.41 -1.17
N PHE A 33 -6.04 2.72 -1.73
CA PHE A 33 -6.08 2.32 -3.13
C PHE A 33 -6.06 3.53 -4.09
N ALA A 34 -6.88 4.55 -3.83
CA ALA A 34 -6.99 5.73 -4.67
C ALA A 34 -5.67 6.51 -4.68
N GLN A 35 -5.13 6.82 -3.50
CA GLN A 35 -3.87 7.56 -3.37
C GLN A 35 -2.68 6.78 -3.95
N GLY A 36 -2.62 5.47 -3.68
CA GLY A 36 -1.59 4.61 -4.26
C GLY A 36 -1.64 4.58 -5.79
N GLY A 37 -2.83 4.62 -6.39
CA GLY A 37 -2.99 4.66 -7.84
C GLY A 37 -2.49 5.96 -8.46
N VAL A 38 -2.84 7.11 -7.87
CA VAL A 38 -2.37 8.43 -8.35
C VAL A 38 -0.86 8.54 -8.24
N ILE A 39 -0.29 8.17 -7.10
CA ILE A 39 1.16 8.21 -6.85
C ILE A 39 1.90 7.28 -7.82
N ALA A 40 1.40 6.06 -8.00
CA ALA A 40 1.98 5.11 -8.95
C ALA A 40 1.95 5.65 -10.39
N ALA A 41 0.80 6.19 -10.82
CA ALA A 41 0.61 6.68 -12.18
C ALA A 41 1.53 7.85 -12.55
N VAL A 42 1.93 8.68 -11.58
CA VAL A 42 2.82 9.81 -11.82
C VAL A 42 4.28 9.43 -11.58
N LEU A 43 4.59 8.88 -10.40
CA LEU A 43 5.99 8.71 -9.98
C LEU A 43 6.67 7.53 -10.65
N ILE A 44 5.97 6.40 -10.89
CA ILE A 44 6.62 5.23 -11.50
C ILE A 44 7.12 5.55 -12.91
N PRO A 45 6.32 6.16 -13.83
CA PRO A 45 6.82 6.53 -15.15
C PRO A 45 7.99 7.51 -15.08
N VAL A 46 7.96 8.48 -14.16
CA VAL A 46 9.06 9.43 -13.97
C VAL A 46 10.34 8.71 -13.54
N HIS A 47 10.26 7.77 -12.60
CA HIS A 47 11.42 6.97 -12.17
C HIS A 47 11.95 6.08 -13.29
N VAL A 48 11.07 5.40 -14.02
CA VAL A 48 11.48 4.56 -15.16
C VAL A 48 12.16 5.39 -16.23
N LEU A 49 11.64 6.59 -16.54
CA LEU A 49 12.23 7.48 -17.53
C LEU A 49 13.57 8.05 -17.06
N VAL A 50 13.62 8.69 -15.89
CA VAL A 50 14.81 9.39 -15.40
C VAL A 50 15.91 8.41 -15.00
N GLN A 51 15.60 7.48 -14.09
CA GLN A 51 16.59 6.56 -13.52
C GLN A 51 16.86 5.36 -14.45
N GLY A 52 15.83 4.89 -15.17
CA GLY A 52 15.91 3.69 -16.01
C GLY A 52 16.37 3.92 -17.46
N ILE A 53 16.11 5.10 -18.04
CA ILE A 53 16.41 5.39 -19.46
C ILE A 53 17.41 6.53 -19.59
N LEU A 54 17.07 7.74 -19.10
CA LEU A 54 17.88 8.94 -19.31
C LEU A 54 19.23 8.89 -18.56
N GLY A 55 19.23 8.31 -17.35
CA GLY A 55 20.44 8.12 -16.55
C GLY A 55 21.49 7.24 -17.25
N PRO A 56 21.14 6.01 -17.68
CA PRO A 56 22.04 5.15 -18.45
C PRO A 56 22.53 5.75 -19.77
N LEU A 57 21.74 6.64 -20.38
CA LEU A 57 22.13 7.39 -21.59
C LEU A 57 23.03 8.60 -21.30
N GLY A 58 23.29 8.94 -20.03
CA GLY A 58 24.09 10.09 -19.63
C GLY A 58 23.43 11.44 -19.91
N MET A 59 22.12 11.48 -20.18
CA MET A 59 21.39 12.71 -20.51
C MET A 59 21.04 13.55 -19.28
N VAL A 60 20.89 12.91 -18.12
CA VAL A 60 20.55 13.58 -16.86
C VAL A 60 21.39 13.03 -15.72
N PRO A 61 21.77 13.87 -14.73
CA PRO A 61 22.42 13.38 -13.53
C PRO A 61 21.42 12.52 -12.74
N VAL A 62 21.81 11.28 -12.46
CA VAL A 62 21.03 10.34 -11.65
C VAL A 62 21.83 9.93 -10.43
N VAL A 63 21.15 9.34 -9.44
CA VAL A 63 21.90 8.63 -8.39
C VAL A 63 22.66 7.51 -9.08
N ASP A 64 23.99 7.65 -9.11
CA ASP A 64 24.88 6.77 -9.84
C ASP A 64 24.98 5.40 -9.17
N ARG A 65 25.82 4.52 -9.71
CA ARG A 65 26.07 3.21 -9.10
C ARG A 65 27.08 3.28 -7.95
N HIS A 66 27.50 4.47 -7.52
CA HIS A 66 28.48 4.62 -6.45
C HIS A 66 27.80 4.63 -5.09
N TYR A 67 28.36 3.82 -4.18
CA TYR A 67 27.83 3.62 -2.84
C TYR A 67 27.74 4.94 -2.05
N ASP A 68 28.75 5.80 -2.17
CA ASP A 68 28.84 7.06 -1.41
C ASP A 68 27.71 8.04 -1.75
N THR A 69 27.30 8.09 -3.02
CA THR A 69 26.16 8.90 -3.47
C THR A 69 24.86 8.41 -2.83
N TRP A 70 24.64 7.09 -2.81
CA TRP A 70 23.47 6.49 -2.16
C TRP A 70 23.45 6.74 -0.65
N VAL A 71 24.60 6.64 0.03
CA VAL A 71 24.68 6.93 1.47
C VAL A 71 24.30 8.38 1.76
N ARG A 72 24.78 9.34 0.96
CA ARG A 72 24.41 10.77 1.12
C ARG A 72 22.92 11.01 0.87
N VAL A 73 22.38 10.43 -0.20
CA VAL A 73 20.96 10.59 -0.57
C VAL A 73 20.05 9.93 0.48
N LEU A 74 20.35 8.71 0.90
CA LEU A 74 19.58 7.98 1.91
C LEU A 74 19.78 8.54 3.32
N GLY A 75 20.84 9.29 3.60
CA GLY A 75 21.02 10.00 4.86
C GLY A 75 19.91 11.04 5.11
N ASN A 76 19.30 11.57 4.06
CA ASN A 76 18.25 12.58 4.16
C ASN A 76 16.88 11.96 4.55
N PRO A 77 16.27 12.37 5.68
CA PRO A 77 15.00 11.82 6.14
C PRO A 77 13.83 12.06 5.17
N LEU A 78 13.86 13.15 4.38
CA LEU A 78 12.82 13.43 3.39
C LEU A 78 12.88 12.42 2.24
N VAL A 79 14.08 12.01 1.82
CA VAL A 79 14.24 10.98 0.78
C VAL A 79 13.72 9.63 1.28
N LYS A 80 14.01 9.27 2.54
CA LYS A 80 13.45 8.05 3.14
C LYS A 80 11.93 8.08 3.19
N LEU A 81 11.34 9.20 3.62
CA LEU A 81 9.88 9.36 3.65
C LEU A 81 9.29 9.25 2.24
N TYR A 82 9.93 9.87 1.25
CA TYR A 82 9.54 9.76 -0.14
C TYR A 82 9.56 8.30 -0.63
N LEU A 83 10.63 7.56 -0.38
CA LEU A 83 10.75 6.14 -0.75
C LEU A 83 9.70 5.28 -0.05
N LEU A 84 9.42 5.56 1.22
CA LEU A 84 8.36 4.87 1.97
C LEU A 84 7.00 5.07 1.30
N VAL A 85 6.65 6.29 0.94
CA VAL A 85 5.38 6.62 0.25
C VAL A 85 5.33 5.99 -1.14
N LEU A 86 6.43 6.06 -1.90
CA LEU A 86 6.57 5.52 -3.24
C LEU A 86 6.43 4.00 -3.28
N ILE A 87 6.83 3.29 -2.22
CA ILE A 87 6.72 1.84 -2.15
C ILE A 87 5.38 1.45 -1.52
N ALA A 88 5.07 1.94 -0.31
CA ALA A 88 3.92 1.47 0.46
C ALA A 88 2.59 1.69 -0.27
N LEU A 89 2.31 2.91 -0.75
CA LEU A 89 0.99 3.24 -1.30
C LEU A 89 0.70 2.51 -2.63
N PRO A 90 1.63 2.44 -3.61
CA PRO A 90 1.43 1.61 -4.79
C PRO A 90 1.25 0.12 -4.47
N PHE A 91 1.88 -0.40 -3.42
CA PHE A 91 1.63 -1.79 -2.98
C PHE A 91 0.22 -1.99 -2.41
N PHE A 92 -0.33 -1.03 -1.66
CA PHE A 92 -1.74 -1.07 -1.26
C PHE A 92 -2.68 -1.03 -2.47
N HIS A 93 -2.37 -0.20 -3.47
CA HIS A 93 -3.11 -0.15 -4.73
C HIS A 93 -3.07 -1.50 -5.46
N PHE A 94 -1.89 -2.09 -5.60
CA PHE A 94 -1.68 -3.39 -6.22
C PHE A 94 -2.43 -4.50 -5.49
N ALA A 95 -2.32 -4.57 -4.16
CA ALA A 95 -3.01 -5.56 -3.34
C ALA A 95 -4.54 -5.50 -3.51
N HIS A 96 -5.10 -4.28 -3.54
CA HIS A 96 -6.53 -4.07 -3.79
C HIS A 96 -6.92 -4.58 -5.19
N ARG A 97 -6.23 -4.12 -6.24
CA ARG A 97 -6.51 -4.52 -7.63
C ARG A 97 -6.33 -6.02 -7.85
N LEU A 98 -5.27 -6.62 -7.32
CA LEU A 98 -4.99 -8.04 -7.50
C LEU A 98 -6.05 -8.93 -6.84
N ARG A 99 -6.53 -8.56 -5.64
CA ARG A 99 -7.64 -9.27 -4.99
C ARG A 99 -8.89 -9.28 -5.87
N TYR A 100 -9.30 -8.11 -6.36
CA TYR A 100 -10.51 -8.01 -7.19
C TYR A 100 -10.32 -8.65 -8.56
N LEU A 101 -9.12 -8.57 -9.14
CA LEU A 101 -8.77 -9.31 -10.36
C LEU A 101 -8.98 -10.82 -10.17
N LEU A 102 -8.57 -11.40 -9.04
CA LEU A 102 -8.80 -12.82 -8.76
C LEU A 102 -10.29 -13.15 -8.58
N VAL A 103 -11.06 -12.24 -7.99
CA VAL A 103 -12.51 -12.38 -7.91
C VAL A 103 -13.14 -12.40 -9.30
N ASP A 104 -12.70 -11.49 -10.17
CA ASP A 104 -13.21 -11.34 -11.54
C ASP A 104 -12.81 -12.52 -12.44
N LEU A 105 -11.63 -13.12 -12.19
CA LEU A 105 -11.17 -14.36 -12.80
C LEU A 105 -11.89 -15.62 -12.29
N GLY A 106 -12.84 -15.46 -11.37
CA GLY A 106 -13.70 -16.54 -10.89
C GLY A 106 -13.17 -17.31 -9.68
N VAL A 107 -12.21 -16.77 -8.92
CA VAL A 107 -11.72 -17.36 -7.66
C VAL A 107 -12.62 -16.91 -6.50
N PRO A 108 -13.59 -17.71 -6.02
CA PRO A 108 -14.57 -17.24 -5.04
C PRO A 108 -13.93 -17.02 -3.66
N ALA A 109 -12.86 -17.76 -3.37
CA ALA A 109 -12.07 -17.63 -2.14
C ALA A 109 -11.48 -16.21 -1.96
N ALA A 110 -11.25 -15.47 -3.05
CA ALA A 110 -10.72 -14.11 -3.00
C ALA A 110 -11.71 -13.09 -2.37
N LYS A 111 -12.99 -13.43 -2.30
CA LYS A 111 -14.01 -12.61 -1.62
C LYS A 111 -13.93 -12.71 -0.09
N GLY A 112 -13.39 -13.80 0.43
CA GLY A 112 -13.36 -14.10 1.86
C GLY A 112 -12.38 -13.24 2.67
N VAL A 113 -12.60 -13.23 3.99
CA VAL A 113 -11.71 -12.58 4.97
C VAL A 113 -10.26 -13.08 4.89
N PRO A 114 -9.97 -14.37 4.64
CA PRO A 114 -8.59 -14.84 4.53
C PRO A 114 -7.82 -14.18 3.38
N ALA A 115 -8.44 -14.07 2.19
CA ALA A 115 -7.81 -13.40 1.06
C ALA A 115 -7.56 -11.91 1.33
N GLN A 116 -8.53 -11.24 1.97
CA GLN A 116 -8.34 -9.86 2.42
C GLN A 116 -7.14 -9.74 3.37
N ALA A 117 -7.01 -10.63 4.35
CA ALA A 117 -5.88 -10.64 5.27
C ALA A 117 -4.54 -10.86 4.54
N VAL A 118 -4.49 -11.75 3.55
CA VAL A 118 -3.27 -12.02 2.78
C VAL A 118 -2.86 -10.81 1.92
N PHE A 119 -3.78 -10.24 1.14
CA PHE A 119 -3.43 -9.13 0.23
C PHE A 119 -3.08 -7.85 0.99
N TYR A 120 -3.94 -7.41 1.91
CA TYR A 120 -3.67 -6.19 2.66
C TYR A 120 -2.60 -6.41 3.73
N GLY A 121 -2.52 -7.60 4.34
CA GLY A 121 -1.44 -7.97 5.24
C GLY A 121 -0.09 -8.03 4.53
N GLY A 122 -0.04 -8.50 3.29
CA GLY A 122 1.15 -8.44 2.44
C GLY A 122 1.61 -7.00 2.19
N ALA A 123 0.68 -6.09 1.87
CA ALA A 123 1.00 -4.66 1.71
C ALA A 123 1.53 -4.02 3.00
N VAL A 124 0.95 -4.38 4.16
CA VAL A 124 1.47 -3.96 5.47
C VAL A 124 2.86 -4.53 5.74
N ALA A 125 3.08 -5.82 5.48
CA ALA A 125 4.38 -6.47 5.67
C ALA A 125 5.47 -5.80 4.82
N ILE A 126 5.17 -5.49 3.56
CA ILE A 126 6.08 -4.75 2.67
C ILE A 126 6.37 -3.37 3.25
N THR A 127 5.36 -2.66 3.72
CA THR A 127 5.54 -1.34 4.36
C THR A 127 6.46 -1.44 5.59
N LEU A 128 6.27 -2.43 6.45
CA LEU A 128 7.12 -2.65 7.63
C LEU A 128 8.56 -3.00 7.24
N VAL A 129 8.75 -3.86 6.24
CA VAL A 129 10.07 -4.18 5.70
C VAL A 129 10.73 -2.93 5.12
N THR A 130 10.01 -2.10 4.38
CA THR A 130 10.53 -0.83 3.85
C THR A 130 10.94 0.11 4.98
N ILE A 131 10.12 0.28 6.01
CA ILE A 131 10.46 1.09 7.18
C ILE A 131 11.73 0.55 7.85
N TRP A 132 11.79 -0.76 8.08
CA TRP A 132 12.95 -1.40 8.68
C TRP A 132 14.20 -1.12 7.85
N VAL A 133 14.22 -1.48 6.56
CA VAL A 133 15.36 -1.25 5.66
C VAL A 133 15.80 0.22 5.64
N LEU A 134 14.86 1.17 5.55
CA LEU A 134 15.18 2.60 5.51
C LEU A 134 15.78 3.09 6.84
N LEU A 135 15.39 2.52 7.98
CA LEU A 135 15.92 2.91 9.28
C LEU A 135 17.27 2.25 9.59
N THR A 136 17.53 1.02 9.14
CA THR A 136 18.79 0.30 9.43
C THR A 136 19.93 0.63 8.48
N THR A 137 19.65 1.05 7.24
CA THR A 137 20.70 1.19 6.19
C THR A 137 21.67 2.34 6.45
N VAL A 138 21.17 3.54 6.74
CA VAL A 138 21.99 4.76 6.93
C VAL A 138 21.42 5.57 8.08
N PRO A 139 22.23 6.10 9.03
CA PRO A 139 21.72 7.00 10.06
C PRO A 139 21.12 8.28 9.45
N MET A 140 20.07 8.81 10.06
CA MET A 140 19.46 10.07 9.59
C MET A 140 20.43 11.22 9.86
N SER A 141 20.77 11.95 8.81
CA SER A 141 21.54 13.18 8.87
C SER A 141 20.61 14.35 8.56
N PHE A 142 20.52 15.30 9.49
CA PHE A 142 19.70 16.51 9.37
C PHE A 142 20.54 17.69 8.89
N GLY A 143 21.35 17.49 7.85
CA GLY A 143 22.26 18.52 7.34
C GLY A 143 23.50 18.74 8.21
#